data_AF-A0A1V5RYH2-F1
#
_entry.id   AF-A0A1V5RYH2-F1
#
_cell.length_a   1.000
_cell.length_b   1.000
_cell.length_c   1.000
_cell.angle_alpha   90.00
_cell.angle_beta   90.00
_cell.angle_gamma   90.00
#
_symmetry.space_group_name_H-M   'P 1'
#
loop_
_entity.id
_entity.type
_entity.pdbx_description
1 polymer ?
#
loop_
_entity_poly.entity_id
_entity_poly.type
_entity_poly.pdbx_seq_one_letter_code
_entity_poly.pdbx_strand_id
1 'polypeptide(L)'
;MDKTLLTIVVFLAFIFLFTIAVRYGTLLAGRIVGQKVSATHHMLEAILDTEKIPPEWLDPAPREPAQVAAWQARQRDRAIEKLKTLHKYAENSPAFEDRESREYVLLELERIQEQWAARPFAEIAGTPASPPSQP
;
A
#
# COMPACT_ATOMS: atom_id res chain seq x y z
N MET A 1 11.97 -10.14 -54.34
CA MET A 1 11.00 -10.39 -53.25
C MET A 1 9.85 -9.43 -53.45
N ASP A 2 8.64 -9.93 -53.72
CA ASP A 2 7.48 -9.07 -53.93
C ASP A 2 7.17 -8.26 -52.68
N LYS A 3 6.84 -6.98 -52.84
CA LYS A 3 6.51 -6.06 -51.73
C LYS A 3 5.40 -6.62 -50.85
N THR A 4 4.49 -7.40 -51.43
CA THR A 4 3.40 -8.11 -50.73
C THR A 4 3.94 -9.17 -49.77
N LEU A 5 4.90 -10.00 -50.20
CA LEU A 5 5.55 -11.01 -49.35
C LEU A 5 6.31 -10.36 -48.19
N LEU A 6 7.05 -9.27 -48.45
CA LEU A 6 7.75 -8.52 -47.41
C LEU A 6 6.76 -7.97 -46.37
N THR A 7 5.64 -7.39 -46.82
CA THR A 7 4.62 -6.82 -45.93
C THR A 7 3.97 -7.89 -45.04
N ILE A 8 3.68 -9.07 -45.62
CA ILE A 8 3.11 -10.20 -44.87
C ILE A 8 4.10 -10.69 -43.81
N VAL A 9 5.38 -10.84 -44.15
CA VAL A 9 6.42 -11.28 -43.18
C VAL A 9 6.57 -10.28 -42.04
N VAL A 10 6.62 -8.98 -42.34
CA VAL A 10 6.71 -7.94 -41.30
C VAL A 10 5.47 -7.93 -40.41
N PHE A 11 4.28 -8.11 -40.99
CA PHE A 11 3.03 -8.16 -40.23
C PHE A 11 2.99 -9.38 -39.29
N LEU A 12 3.38 -10.56 -39.77
CA LEU A 12 3.47 -11.77 -38.93
C LEU A 12 4.52 -11.62 -37.82
N ALA A 13 5.68 -11.03 -38.12
CA ALA A 13 6.70 -10.73 -37.13
C ALA A 13 6.18 -9.75 -36.07
N PHE A 14 5.42 -8.73 -36.47
CA PHE A 14 4.77 -7.81 -35.54
C PHE A 14 3.77 -8.52 -34.62
N ILE A 15 2.87 -9.35 -35.17
CA ILE A 15 1.91 -10.12 -34.36
C ILE A 15 2.64 -11.02 -33.37
N PHE A 16 3.69 -11.71 -33.81
CA PHE A 16 4.49 -12.58 -32.96
C PHE A 16 5.14 -11.79 -31.81
N LEU A 17 5.82 -10.68 -32.12
CA LEU A 17 6.44 -9.82 -31.12
C LEU A 17 5.41 -9.19 -30.17
N PHE A 18 4.27 -8.74 -30.69
CA PHE A 18 3.18 -8.16 -29.90
C PHE A 18 2.60 -9.19 -28.93
N THR A 19 2.38 -10.42 -29.38
CA THR A 19 1.86 -11.52 -28.55
C THR A 19 2.84 -11.84 -27.41
N ILE A 20 4.15 -11.89 -27.71
CA ILE A 20 5.20 -12.04 -26.71
C ILE A 20 5.16 -10.88 -25.72
N ALA A 21 5.15 -9.63 -26.20
CA ALA A 21 5.15 -8.45 -25.36
C ALA A 21 3.94 -8.41 -24.39
N VAL A 22 2.74 -8.75 -24.86
CA VAL A 22 1.54 -8.82 -24.01
C VAL A 22 1.67 -9.92 -22.96
N ARG A 23 2.14 -11.11 -23.33
CA ARG A 23 2.28 -12.24 -22.40
C ARG A 23 3.31 -11.98 -21.31
N TYR A 24 4.46 -11.42 -21.65
CA TYR A 24 5.47 -11.07 -20.65
C TYR A 24 5.06 -9.82 -19.85
N GLY A 25 4.45 -8.84 -20.50
CA GLY A 25 3.94 -7.63 -19.84
C GLY A 25 2.91 -7.94 -18.76
N THR A 26 1.96 -8.83 -19.04
CA THR A 26 0.95 -9.26 -18.06
C THR A 26 1.54 -10.02 -16.87
N LEU A 27 2.53 -10.89 -17.09
CA LEU A 27 3.23 -11.59 -16.00
C LEU A 27 4.01 -10.61 -15.10
N LEU A 28 4.73 -9.66 -15.68
CA LEU A 28 5.46 -8.65 -14.91
C LEU A 28 4.48 -7.75 -14.14
N ALA A 29 3.41 -7.30 -14.80
CA ALA A 29 2.38 -6.48 -14.16
C ALA A 29 1.71 -7.24 -13.00
N GLY A 30 1.37 -8.50 -13.18
CA GLY A 30 0.80 -9.35 -12.13
C GLY A 30 1.72 -9.49 -10.92
N ARG A 31 3.03 -9.65 -11.13
CA ARG A 31 4.01 -9.75 -10.03
C ARG A 31 4.12 -8.45 -9.23
N ILE A 32 4.19 -7.31 -9.92
CA ILE A 32 4.30 -5.99 -9.29
C ILE A 32 3.02 -5.66 -8.53
N VAL A 33 1.86 -5.87 -9.15
CA VAL A 33 0.56 -5.62 -8.51
C VAL A 33 0.35 -6.57 -7.34
N GLY A 34 0.67 -7.85 -7.48
CA GLY A 34 0.56 -8.84 -6.40
C GLY A 34 1.41 -8.49 -5.18
N GLN A 35 2.68 -8.09 -5.39
CA GLN A 35 3.54 -7.62 -4.29
C GLN A 35 2.97 -6.39 -3.60
N LYS A 36 2.44 -5.42 -4.36
CA LYS A 36 1.85 -4.21 -3.80
C LYS A 36 0.58 -4.50 -2.99
N VAL A 37 -0.28 -5.39 -3.49
CA VAL A 37 -1.51 -5.81 -2.81
C VAL A 37 -1.18 -6.55 -1.51
N SER A 38 -0.25 -7.50 -1.55
CA SER A 38 0.21 -8.23 -0.35
C SER A 38 0.82 -7.29 0.69
N ALA A 39 1.68 -6.35 0.29
CA ALA A 39 2.25 -5.36 1.20
C ALA A 39 1.15 -4.47 1.82
N THR A 40 0.17 -4.04 1.02
CA THR A 40 -0.97 -3.25 1.52
C THR A 40 -1.81 -4.04 2.54
N HIS A 41 -2.03 -5.33 2.29
CA HIS A 41 -2.80 -6.19 3.18
C HIS A 41 -2.09 -6.43 4.51
N HIS A 42 -0.79 -6.76 4.49
CA HIS A 42 -0.02 -6.91 5.72
C HIS A 42 0.10 -5.61 6.52
N MET A 43 0.22 -4.47 5.83
CA MET A 43 0.20 -3.16 6.49
C MET A 43 -1.13 -2.92 7.23
N LEU A 44 -2.23 -3.26 6.56
CA LEU A 44 -3.57 -3.11 7.12
C LEU A 44 -3.74 -4.01 8.35
N GLU A 45 -3.35 -5.28 8.27
CA GLU A 45 -3.37 -6.21 9.40
C GLU A 45 -2.53 -5.67 10.58
N ALA A 46 -1.31 -5.21 10.32
CA ALA A 46 -0.44 -4.66 11.34
C ALA A 46 -1.02 -3.42 12.03
N ILE A 47 -1.72 -2.56 11.28
CA ILE A 47 -2.40 -1.38 11.85
C ILE A 47 -3.60 -1.80 12.70
N LEU A 48 -4.40 -2.76 12.23
CA LEU A 48 -5.55 -3.26 12.99
C LEU A 48 -5.12 -3.93 14.30
N ASP A 49 -3.99 -4.65 14.28
CA ASP A 49 -3.45 -5.34 15.46
C ASP A 49 -2.78 -4.37 16.46
N THR A 50 -1.97 -3.44 15.94
CA THR A 50 -1.17 -2.55 16.81
C THR A 50 -1.85 -1.24 17.16
N GLU A 51 -2.84 -0.82 16.38
CA GLU A 51 -3.49 0.50 16.41
C GLU A 51 -2.51 1.69 16.33
N LYS A 52 -1.30 1.45 15.82
CA LYS A 52 -0.20 2.42 15.78
C LYS A 52 0.17 2.79 14.36
N ILE A 53 0.73 3.98 14.20
CA ILE A 53 1.30 4.46 12.95
C ILE A 53 2.53 3.60 12.62
N PRO A 54 2.57 2.93 11.46
CA PRO A 54 3.72 2.15 11.06
C PRO A 54 5.00 3.00 10.98
N PRO A 55 6.15 2.56 11.52
CA PRO A 55 7.41 3.30 11.47
C PRO A 55 7.83 3.69 10.05
N GLU A 56 7.55 2.85 9.06
CA GLU A 56 7.81 3.08 7.64
C GLU A 56 7.00 4.24 7.05
N TRP A 57 5.98 4.73 7.76
CA TRP A 57 5.23 5.92 7.35
C TRP A 57 5.84 7.21 7.86
N LEU A 58 6.75 7.13 8.83
CA LEU A 58 7.34 8.26 9.50
C LEU A 58 8.66 8.66 8.82
N ASP A 59 8.79 9.93 8.48
CA ASP A 59 10.09 10.47 8.04
C ASP A 59 11.06 10.57 9.24
N PRO A 60 12.39 10.67 9.05
CA PRO A 60 13.33 10.85 10.15
C PRO A 60 13.01 12.11 11.00
N ALA A 61 13.12 11.98 12.32
CA ALA A 61 12.89 13.10 13.23
C ALA A 61 13.94 14.21 13.04
N PRO A 62 13.55 15.50 13.15
CA PRO A 62 14.48 16.62 13.04
C PRO A 62 15.47 16.64 14.22
N ARG A 63 16.68 17.14 13.96
CA ARG A 63 17.72 17.29 15.01
C ARG A 63 17.43 18.43 15.98
N GLU A 64 16.69 19.44 15.53
CA GLU A 64 16.40 20.64 16.32
C GLU A 64 15.10 20.45 17.12
N PRO A 65 15.13 20.62 18.45
CA PRO A 65 13.96 20.45 19.32
C PRO A 65 12.78 21.35 18.93
N ALA A 66 13.07 22.58 18.49
CA ALA A 66 12.06 23.55 18.09
C ALA A 66 11.20 23.08 16.91
N GLN A 67 11.72 22.17 16.07
CA GLN A 67 11.01 21.66 14.89
C GLN A 67 10.22 20.37 15.16
N VAL A 68 10.40 19.74 16.33
CA VAL A 68 9.80 18.43 16.65
C VAL A 68 8.28 18.50 16.65
N ALA A 69 7.69 19.51 17.27
CA ALA A 69 6.22 19.65 17.32
C ALA A 69 5.60 19.80 15.93
N ALA A 70 6.19 20.64 15.07
CA ALA A 70 5.74 20.82 13.69
C ALA A 70 5.97 19.58 12.81
N TRP A 71 7.03 18.82 13.09
CA TRP A 71 7.25 17.53 12.44
C TRP A 71 6.18 16.50 12.87
N GLN A 72 5.89 16.38 14.17
CA GLN A 72 4.87 15.44 14.68
C GLN A 72 3.49 15.72 14.08
N ALA A 73 3.07 16.98 14.02
CA ALA A 73 1.80 17.37 13.39
C ALA A 73 1.74 16.94 11.92
N ARG A 74 2.79 17.25 11.14
CA ARG A 74 2.87 16.85 9.72
C ARG A 74 2.86 15.33 9.53
N GLN A 75 3.58 14.59 10.38
CA GLN A 75 3.59 13.13 10.31
C GLN A 75 2.22 12.53 10.66
N ARG A 76 1.51 13.10 11.64
CA ARG A 76 0.14 12.70 11.98
C ARG A 76 -0.80 12.91 10.80
N ASP A 77 -0.82 14.11 10.22
CA ASP A 77 -1.70 14.43 9.08
C ASP A 77 -1.42 13.49 7.90
N ARG A 78 -0.13 13.24 7.61
CA ARG A 78 0.28 12.29 6.58
C ARG A 78 -0.17 10.87 6.88
N ALA A 79 -0.06 10.41 8.13
CA ALA A 79 -0.51 9.09 8.54
C ALA A 79 -2.03 8.94 8.40
N ILE A 80 -2.81 9.96 8.77
CA ILE A 80 -4.26 10.00 8.60
C ILE A 80 -4.63 9.92 7.11
N GLU A 81 -3.97 10.66 6.23
CA GLU A 81 -4.23 10.59 4.78
C GLU A 81 -3.89 9.21 4.20
N LYS A 82 -2.83 8.56 4.69
CA LYS A 82 -2.51 7.18 4.32
C LYS A 82 -3.56 6.19 4.82
N LEU A 83 -4.07 6.38 6.04
CA LEU A 83 -5.14 5.55 6.61
C LEU A 83 -6.44 5.69 5.80
N LYS A 84 -6.81 6.90 5.36
CA LYS A 84 -7.93 7.10 4.42
C LYS A 84 -7.73 6.36 3.10
N THR A 85 -6.48 6.26 2.64
CA THR A 85 -6.16 5.49 1.43
C THR A 85 -6.37 3.99 1.67
N LEU A 86 -6.01 3.48 2.87
CA LEU A 86 -6.31 2.10 3.26
C LEU A 86 -7.81 1.84 3.41
N HIS A 87 -8.56 2.79 3.96
CA HIS A 87 -10.02 2.70 4.05
C HIS A 87 -10.65 2.57 2.65
N LYS A 88 -10.26 3.42 1.70
CA LYS A 88 -10.69 3.30 0.30
C LYS A 88 -10.27 1.98 -0.35
N TYR A 89 -9.10 1.46 0.00
CA TYR A 89 -8.66 0.15 -0.47
C TYR A 89 -9.56 -0.95 0.08
N ALA A 90 -9.86 -0.97 1.39
CA ALA A 90 -10.76 -1.95 2.00
C ALA A 90 -12.19 -1.88 1.44
N GLU A 91 -12.67 -0.67 1.14
CA GLU A 91 -14.00 -0.43 0.55
C GLU A 91 -14.13 -1.05 -0.85
N ASN A 92 -13.09 -0.92 -1.69
CA ASN A 92 -13.13 -1.28 -3.11
C ASN A 92 -12.45 -2.62 -3.43
N SER A 93 -11.69 -3.19 -2.50
CA SER A 93 -10.89 -4.38 -2.76
C SER A 93 -11.76 -5.64 -2.79
N PRO A 94 -11.60 -6.51 -3.81
CA PRO A 94 -12.24 -7.82 -3.83
C PRO A 94 -11.68 -8.76 -2.75
N ALA A 95 -10.59 -8.39 -2.06
CA ALA A 95 -10.05 -9.20 -0.96
C ALA A 95 -11.02 -9.35 0.23
N PHE A 96 -12.02 -8.46 0.34
CA PHE A 96 -13.06 -8.51 1.36
C PHE A 96 -14.39 -8.89 0.71
N GLU A 97 -14.52 -10.14 0.26
CA GLU A 97 -15.74 -10.66 -0.37
C GLU A 97 -16.92 -10.70 0.61
N ASP A 98 -16.65 -10.97 1.88
CA ASP A 98 -17.66 -10.95 2.93
C ASP A 98 -17.98 -9.53 3.39
N ARG A 99 -19.28 -9.21 3.38
CA ARG A 99 -19.78 -7.87 3.72
C ARG A 99 -19.56 -7.54 5.20
N GLU A 100 -19.77 -8.52 6.08
CA GLU A 100 -19.62 -8.33 7.53
C GLU A 100 -18.15 -8.05 7.89
N SER A 101 -17.23 -8.83 7.35
CA SER A 101 -15.79 -8.61 7.48
C SER A 101 -15.35 -7.26 6.95
N ARG A 102 -15.91 -6.81 5.81
CA ARG A 102 -15.61 -5.50 5.25
C ARG A 102 -16.10 -4.37 6.17
N GLU A 103 -17.34 -4.44 6.63
CA GLU A 103 -17.92 -3.44 7.53
C GLU A 103 -17.12 -3.35 8.83
N TYR A 104 -16.72 -4.49 9.41
CA TYR A 104 -15.84 -4.52 10.58
C TYR A 104 -14.52 -3.78 10.35
N VAL A 105 -13.80 -4.08 9.26
CA VAL A 105 -12.51 -3.44 8.97
C VAL A 105 -12.67 -1.93 8.76
N LEU A 106 -13.73 -1.49 8.06
CA LEU A 106 -13.96 -0.07 7.80
C LEU A 106 -14.25 0.69 9.11
N LEU A 107 -15.10 0.14 9.97
CA LEU A 107 -15.38 0.71 11.30
C LEU A 107 -14.12 0.78 12.16
N GLU A 108 -13.31 -0.27 12.14
CA GLU A 108 -12.08 -0.33 12.93
C GLU A 108 -11.05 0.69 12.45
N LEU A 109 -10.91 0.87 11.13
CA LEU A 109 -10.06 1.92 10.56
C LEU A 109 -10.54 3.33 10.91
N GLU A 110 -11.85 3.56 10.92
CA GLU A 110 -12.43 4.84 11.34
C GLU A 110 -12.13 5.13 12.82
N ARG A 111 -12.33 4.13 13.68
CA ARG A 111 -11.98 4.21 15.12
C ARG A 111 -10.50 4.52 15.33
N ILE A 112 -9.61 3.86 14.60
CA ILE A 112 -8.16 4.10 14.67
C ILE A 112 -7.83 5.52 14.19
N GLN A 113 -8.50 6.01 13.14
CA GLN A 113 -8.31 7.38 12.65
C GLN A 113 -8.65 8.41 13.73
N GLU A 114 -9.79 8.25 14.41
CA GLU A 114 -10.19 9.11 15.52
C GLU A 114 -9.20 9.05 16.68
N GLN A 115 -8.73 7.85 17.02
CA GLN A 115 -7.71 7.64 18.04
C GLN A 115 -6.41 8.38 17.72
N TRP A 116 -5.94 8.34 16.47
CA TRP A 116 -4.73 9.05 16.04
C TRP A 116 -4.89 10.56 16.05
N ALA A 117 -6.10 11.06 15.78
CA ALA A 117 -6.40 12.49 15.84
C ALA A 117 -6.42 13.00 17.29
N ALA A 118 -6.97 12.21 18.22
CA ALA A 118 -7.17 12.61 19.61
C ALA A 118 -5.95 12.40 20.52
N ARG A 119 -5.15 11.34 20.30
CA ARG A 119 -4.07 10.97 21.22
C ARG A 119 -2.74 11.70 20.93
N PRO A 120 -1.88 11.88 21.95
CA PRO A 120 -0.52 12.39 21.75
C PRO A 120 0.28 11.55 20.74
N PHE A 121 1.07 12.20 19.90
CA PHE A 121 1.82 11.54 18.82
C PHE A 121 2.75 10.42 19.35
N ALA A 122 3.34 10.62 20.53
CA ALA A 122 4.23 9.63 21.15
C ALA A 122 3.55 8.29 21.50
N GLU A 123 2.24 8.29 21.73
CA GLU A 123 1.48 7.08 22.09
C GLU A 123 1.04 6.28 20.86
N ILE A 124 0.81 6.98 19.75
CA ILE A 124 0.31 6.40 18.49
C ILE A 124 1.43 6.08 17.51
N ALA A 125 2.64 6.65 17.69
CA ALA A 125 3.78 6.30 16.87
C ALA A 125 4.22 4.86 17.18
N GLY A 126 4.28 4.01 16.15
CA GLY A 126 4.86 2.69 16.26
C GLY A 126 6.32 2.80 16.70
N THR A 127 6.68 2.11 17.78
CA THR A 127 8.08 1.82 18.05
C THR A 127 8.52 0.78 17.02
N PRO A 128 9.69 0.93 16.35
CA PRO A 128 10.17 -0.12 15.46
C PRO A 128 10.14 -1.45 16.20
N ALA A 129 9.42 -2.42 15.63
CA ALA A 129 9.25 -3.72 16.23
C ALA A 129 10.62 -4.26 16.63
N SER A 130 10.81 -4.57 17.92
CA SER A 130 11.90 -5.46 18.30
C SER A 130 11.71 -6.76 17.53
N PRO A 131 12.76 -7.30 16.89
CA PRO A 131 12.63 -8.52 16.11
C PRO A 131 12.00 -9.61 16.98
N PRO A 132 11.12 -10.45 16.41
CA PRO A 132 10.46 -11.49 17.17
C PRO A 132 11.54 -12.33 17.86
N SER A 133 11.44 -12.41 19.18
CA SER A 133 12.22 -13.35 19.97
C SER A 133 11.77 -14.74 19.52
N GLN A 134 12.53 -15.36 18.62
CA GLN A 134 12.27 -16.74 18.20
C GLN A 134 12.48 -17.66 19.41
N PRO A 135 11.59 -18.64 19.63
CA PRO A 135 11.76 -19.67 20.65
C PRO A 135 12.91 -20.62 20.34
#